data_AF-L9YGC2-F1
#
_entry.id   AF-L9YGC2-F1
#
_cell.length_a   1.000
_cell.length_b   1.000
_cell.length_c   1.000
_cell.angle_alpha   90.00
_cell.angle_beta   90.00
_cell.angle_gamma   90.00
#
_symmetry.space_group_name_H-M   'P 1'
#
loop_
_entity.id
_entity.type
_entity.pdbx_description
1 polymer ?
#
loop_
_entity_poly.entity_id
_entity_poly.type
_entity_poly.pdbx_seq_one_letter_code
_entity_poly.pdbx_strand_id
1 'polypeptide(L)'
;MVVSKGNLTLNFARNDIQSGCDRWQRIDSALEQARDDLYAEVSDDRLTAESREVMIEAMASDGDDASDERWADRKLFQLATESRISLEEIQAAPKIGWSGGAQKGADKLVERGYVVLDTSDSATQRLRDLATDEDTSITVPETFDVGEQAESEGVWTGYHRIEDESQLNADQQRYLRFARVLARELGIERDVYYGEASADAWTDGRTYIVITDSAVTSRQRAVWMHDLYLVMLHESAHETSSREGPSHGHHFESAFRSLVEDPGNRSSFAELVQQVVDEGFESVFEEYGVGL
;
A
#
# COMPACT_ATOMS: atom_id res chain seq x y z
N MET A 1 -31.30 -19.55 1.15
CA MET A 1 -32.31 -20.41 0.49
C MET A 1 -33.68 -19.78 0.67
N VAL A 2 -34.30 -19.33 -0.41
CA VAL A 2 -35.63 -18.71 -0.39
C VAL A 2 -36.68 -19.78 -0.65
N VAL A 3 -37.71 -19.87 0.19
CA VAL A 3 -38.80 -20.85 0.05
C VAL A 3 -40.12 -20.10 -0.10
N SER A 4 -40.79 -20.28 -1.23
CA SER A 4 -42.09 -19.64 -1.51
C SER A 4 -43.24 -20.65 -1.41
N LYS A 5 -44.38 -20.20 -0.85
CA LYS A 5 -45.58 -21.05 -0.69
C LYS A 5 -46.38 -21.25 -1.99
N GLY A 6 -46.09 -20.49 -3.04
CA GLY A 6 -46.78 -20.60 -4.32
C GLY A 6 -45.79 -20.66 -5.47
N ASN A 7 -46.20 -21.27 -6.58
CA ASN A 7 -45.30 -21.63 -7.66
C ASN A 7 -44.60 -20.42 -8.26
N LEU A 8 -43.28 -20.54 -8.43
CA LEU A 8 -42.48 -19.65 -9.26
C LEU A 8 -42.62 -20.11 -10.72
N THR A 9 -42.64 -19.15 -11.63
CA THR A 9 -42.54 -19.44 -13.06
C THR A 9 -41.09 -19.79 -13.35
N LEU A 10 -40.83 -20.98 -13.87
CA LEU A 10 -39.48 -21.46 -14.16
C LEU A 10 -39.26 -21.52 -15.68
N ASN A 11 -38.00 -21.42 -16.10
CA ASN A 11 -37.64 -21.64 -17.50
C ASN A 11 -37.93 -23.10 -17.93
N PHE A 12 -37.80 -23.39 -19.23
CA PHE A 12 -38.12 -24.72 -19.77
C PHE A 12 -37.27 -25.85 -19.15
N ALA A 13 -36.00 -25.56 -18.84
CA ALA A 13 -35.08 -26.51 -18.20
C ALA A 13 -35.34 -26.69 -16.69
N ARG A 14 -36.21 -25.88 -16.10
CA ARG A 14 -36.60 -25.86 -14.68
C ARG A 14 -35.42 -25.72 -13.72
N ASN A 15 -34.33 -25.11 -14.18
CA ASN A 15 -33.14 -24.83 -13.37
C ASN A 15 -33.10 -23.36 -12.90
N ASP A 16 -33.81 -22.45 -13.58
CA ASP A 16 -33.87 -21.04 -13.22
C ASP A 16 -35.29 -20.48 -13.23
N ILE A 17 -35.47 -19.38 -12.52
CA ILE A 17 -36.70 -18.60 -12.53
C ILE A 17 -36.82 -17.89 -13.88
N GLN A 18 -37.99 -17.98 -14.50
CA GLN A 18 -38.25 -17.31 -15.76
C GLN A 18 -38.27 -15.78 -15.56
N SER A 19 -37.57 -15.06 -16.44
CA SER A 19 -37.63 -13.59 -16.50
C SER A 19 -39.08 -13.10 -16.61
N GLY A 20 -39.42 -12.06 -15.84
CA GLY A 20 -40.78 -11.52 -15.75
C GLY A 20 -41.72 -12.30 -14.82
N CYS A 21 -41.22 -13.16 -13.91
CA CYS A 21 -42.06 -13.78 -12.91
C CYS A 21 -42.48 -12.75 -11.83
N ASP A 22 -43.74 -12.27 -11.88
CA ASP A 22 -44.30 -11.31 -10.92
C ASP A 22 -44.15 -11.70 -9.44
N ARG A 23 -44.14 -13.01 -9.16
CA ARG A 23 -43.95 -13.53 -7.80
C ARG A 23 -42.50 -13.38 -7.37
N TRP A 24 -41.56 -13.67 -8.27
CA TRP A 24 -40.15 -13.49 -7.98
C TRP A 24 -39.82 -12.02 -7.79
N GLN A 25 -40.28 -11.14 -8.68
CA GLN A 25 -40.10 -9.69 -8.53
C GLN A 25 -40.55 -9.18 -7.15
N ARG A 26 -41.73 -9.61 -6.68
CA ARG A 26 -42.21 -9.25 -5.33
C ARG A 26 -41.37 -9.84 -4.18
N ILE A 27 -40.80 -11.02 -4.38
CA ILE A 27 -39.91 -11.63 -3.39
C ILE A 27 -38.57 -10.88 -3.38
N ASP A 28 -38.04 -10.57 -4.54
CA ASP A 28 -36.78 -9.85 -4.75
C ASP A 28 -36.85 -8.48 -4.07
N SER A 29 -37.86 -7.67 -4.39
CA SER A 29 -38.06 -6.36 -3.74
C SER A 29 -38.25 -6.46 -2.22
N ALA A 30 -38.86 -7.55 -1.72
CA ALA A 30 -39.00 -7.76 -0.28
C ALA A 30 -37.67 -8.18 0.39
N LEU A 31 -36.80 -8.89 -0.33
CA LEU A 31 -35.46 -9.23 0.13
C LEU A 31 -34.53 -8.02 0.10
N GLU A 32 -34.61 -7.19 -0.94
CA GLU A 32 -33.91 -5.91 -1.05
C GLU A 32 -34.31 -4.98 0.10
N GLN A 33 -35.61 -4.79 0.33
CA GLN A 33 -36.09 -3.98 1.46
C GLN A 33 -35.60 -4.53 2.81
N ALA A 34 -35.65 -5.84 3.03
CA ALA A 34 -35.19 -6.44 4.28
C ALA A 34 -33.67 -6.32 4.47
N ARG A 35 -32.88 -6.40 3.38
CA ARG A 35 -31.45 -6.11 3.38
C ARG A 35 -31.20 -4.66 3.76
N ASP A 36 -31.95 -3.74 3.16
CA ASP A 36 -31.78 -2.31 3.40
C ASP A 36 -32.13 -1.93 4.84
N ASP A 37 -33.24 -2.46 5.37
CA ASP A 37 -33.64 -2.28 6.77
C ASP A 37 -32.56 -2.82 7.73
N LEU A 38 -31.97 -3.98 7.41
CA LEU A 38 -30.91 -4.58 8.20
C LEU A 38 -29.66 -3.68 8.24
N TYR A 39 -29.21 -3.15 7.10
CA TYR A 39 -28.02 -2.31 7.03
C TYR A 39 -28.26 -0.90 7.61
N ALA A 40 -29.48 -0.38 7.54
CA ALA A 40 -29.84 0.89 8.17
C ALA A 40 -29.62 0.86 9.70
N GLU A 41 -29.86 -0.27 10.35
CA GLU A 41 -29.69 -0.43 11.80
C GLU A 41 -28.23 -0.67 12.25
N VAL A 42 -27.34 -1.08 11.34
CA VAL A 42 -25.94 -1.37 11.66
C VAL A 42 -25.12 -0.09 11.61
N SER A 43 -24.39 0.22 12.68
CA SER A 43 -23.44 1.35 12.71
C SER A 43 -22.25 1.12 11.79
N ASP A 44 -21.71 2.18 11.17
CA ASP A 44 -20.57 2.10 10.24
C ASP A 44 -19.36 1.34 10.82
N ASP A 45 -19.02 1.57 12.09
CA ASP A 45 -17.89 0.90 12.77
C ASP A 45 -18.03 -0.64 12.82
N ARG A 46 -19.25 -1.17 12.65
CA ARG A 46 -19.54 -2.60 12.68
C ARG A 46 -19.67 -3.23 11.30
N LEU A 47 -19.63 -2.43 10.23
CA LEU A 47 -19.66 -2.96 8.87
C LEU A 47 -18.33 -3.63 8.53
N THR A 48 -18.40 -4.85 8.01
CA THR A 48 -17.25 -5.55 7.44
C THR A 48 -16.98 -5.05 6.02
N ALA A 49 -15.82 -5.37 5.46
CA ALA A 49 -15.49 -5.02 4.08
C ALA A 49 -16.52 -5.60 3.09
N GLU A 50 -16.92 -6.86 3.28
CA GLU A 50 -17.92 -7.53 2.44
C GLU A 50 -19.30 -6.88 2.55
N SER A 51 -19.66 -6.41 3.75
CA SER A 51 -20.94 -5.69 3.94
C SER A 51 -20.93 -4.36 3.20
N ARG A 52 -19.80 -3.64 3.24
CA ARG A 52 -19.63 -2.37 2.52
C ARG A 52 -19.67 -2.59 1.01
N GLU A 53 -19.02 -3.63 0.49
CA GLU A 53 -19.11 -3.99 -0.94
C GLU A 53 -20.55 -4.24 -1.40
N VAL A 54 -21.31 -5.05 -0.66
CA VAL A 54 -22.73 -5.29 -0.98
C VAL A 54 -23.51 -3.97 -1.00
N MET A 55 -23.20 -3.06 -0.07
CA MET A 55 -23.86 -1.76 -0.04
C MET A 55 -23.51 -0.93 -1.29
N ILE A 56 -22.24 -0.90 -1.67
CA ILE A 56 -21.75 -0.19 -2.86
C ILE A 56 -22.37 -0.76 -4.15
N GLU A 57 -22.49 -2.10 -4.26
CA GLU A 57 -23.10 -2.75 -5.41
C GLU A 57 -24.59 -2.42 -5.55
N ALA A 58 -25.32 -2.32 -4.43
CA ALA A 58 -26.72 -1.93 -4.50
C ALA A 58 -26.89 -0.47 -4.93
N MET A 59 -26.01 0.43 -4.48
CA MET A 59 -25.98 1.82 -4.96
C MET A 59 -25.78 1.86 -6.49
N ALA A 60 -24.83 1.10 -7.02
CA ALA A 60 -24.57 1.06 -8.46
C ALA A 60 -25.65 0.38 -9.32
N SER A 61 -26.42 -0.56 -8.74
CA SER A 61 -27.38 -1.40 -9.48
C SER A 61 -28.76 -0.76 -9.59
N ASP A 62 -29.16 0.04 -8.60
CA ASP A 62 -30.47 0.64 -8.54
C ASP A 62 -30.44 2.00 -9.24
N GLY A 63 -30.75 2.03 -10.54
CA GLY A 63 -30.89 3.26 -11.34
C GLY A 63 -32.10 4.14 -10.99
N ASP A 64 -32.67 3.99 -9.80
CA ASP A 64 -33.66 4.88 -9.21
C ASP A 64 -32.95 5.80 -8.21
N ASP A 65 -33.04 7.12 -8.40
CA ASP A 65 -32.40 8.19 -7.58
C ASP A 65 -32.47 8.01 -6.04
N ALA A 66 -33.36 7.14 -5.54
CA ALA A 66 -33.62 6.92 -4.11
C ALA A 66 -32.68 5.92 -3.40
N SER A 67 -31.88 5.14 -4.12
CA SER A 67 -30.87 4.21 -3.56
C SER A 67 -29.49 4.88 -3.46
N ASP A 68 -29.11 5.63 -4.49
CA ASP A 68 -27.87 6.44 -4.54
C ASP A 68 -27.81 7.40 -3.35
N GLU A 69 -28.92 8.07 -3.02
CA GLU A 69 -29.00 8.95 -1.84
C GLU A 69 -28.99 8.18 -0.50
N ARG A 70 -29.39 6.91 -0.47
CA ARG A 70 -29.70 6.20 0.79
C ARG A 70 -28.47 5.90 1.62
N TRP A 71 -27.35 5.60 0.97
CA TRP A 71 -26.09 5.26 1.65
C TRP A 71 -24.92 6.18 1.25
N ALA A 72 -25.16 7.21 0.45
CA ALA A 72 -24.12 8.15 0.06
C ALA A 72 -23.46 8.87 1.25
N ASP A 73 -24.20 9.07 2.35
CA ASP A 73 -23.73 9.71 3.58
C ASP A 73 -22.99 8.75 4.54
N ARG A 74 -23.06 7.44 4.28
CA ARG A 74 -22.45 6.39 5.11
C ARG A 74 -20.94 6.31 4.85
N LYS A 75 -20.14 6.12 5.90
CA LYS A 75 -18.67 6.07 5.81
C LYS A 75 -18.17 4.70 5.36
N LEU A 76 -18.34 4.41 4.08
CA LEU A 76 -18.07 3.09 3.48
C LEU A 76 -16.67 2.93 2.89
N PHE A 77 -15.95 4.02 2.61
CA PHE A 77 -14.68 3.97 1.89
C PHE A 77 -13.52 4.32 2.80
N GLN A 78 -12.36 3.75 2.54
CA GLN A 78 -11.15 3.91 3.34
C GLN A 78 -10.24 4.97 2.72
N LEU A 79 -9.82 5.92 3.54
CA LEU A 79 -8.74 6.86 3.22
C LEU A 79 -7.38 6.20 3.46
N ALA A 80 -6.30 6.76 2.91
CA ALA A 80 -4.93 6.30 3.14
C ALA A 80 -4.56 6.14 4.63
N THR A 81 -5.13 7.00 5.50
CA THR A 81 -4.93 6.97 6.95
C THR A 81 -5.77 5.93 7.69
N GLU A 82 -6.38 4.97 6.97
CA GLU A 82 -7.32 3.95 7.46
C GLU A 82 -8.64 4.49 8.03
N SER A 83 -8.78 5.82 8.12
CA SER A 83 -10.05 6.47 8.47
C SER A 83 -11.08 6.32 7.34
N ARG A 84 -12.36 6.46 7.67
CA ARG A 84 -13.46 6.23 6.71
C ARG A 84 -14.14 7.53 6.27
N ILE A 85 -14.55 7.54 5.01
CA ILE A 85 -15.20 8.65 4.31
C ILE A 85 -16.44 8.14 3.54
N SER A 86 -17.42 9.02 3.32
CA SER A 86 -18.64 8.71 2.57
C SER A 86 -18.55 8.99 1.07
N LEU A 87 -19.49 8.48 0.26
CA LEU A 87 -19.53 8.78 -1.17
C LEU A 87 -19.84 10.26 -1.41
N GLU A 88 -20.73 10.84 -0.61
CA GLU A 88 -21.08 12.26 -0.66
C GLU A 88 -19.86 13.15 -0.42
N GLU A 89 -19.05 12.82 0.59
CA GLU A 89 -17.80 13.54 0.90
C GLU A 89 -16.77 13.38 -0.23
N ILE A 90 -16.68 12.19 -0.84
CA ILE A 90 -15.83 11.94 -2.03
C ILE A 90 -16.30 12.79 -3.21
N GLN A 91 -17.59 12.80 -3.53
CA GLN A 91 -18.16 13.53 -4.67
C GLN A 91 -18.09 15.04 -4.49
N ALA A 92 -18.15 15.52 -3.25
CA ALA A 92 -17.97 16.94 -2.92
C ALA A 92 -16.50 17.41 -3.01
N ALA A 93 -15.54 16.48 -3.06
CA ALA A 93 -14.13 16.83 -3.15
C ALA A 93 -13.79 17.43 -4.53
N PRO A 94 -12.91 18.45 -4.61
CA PRO A 94 -12.55 19.06 -5.88
C PRO A 94 -11.79 18.08 -6.79
N LYS A 95 -11.02 17.17 -6.19
CA LYS A 95 -10.25 16.13 -6.86
C LYS A 95 -9.93 15.03 -5.84
N ILE A 96 -9.70 13.82 -6.32
CA ILE A 96 -9.40 12.66 -5.47
C ILE A 96 -8.12 11.94 -5.91
N GLY A 97 -7.45 11.28 -4.97
CA GLY A 97 -6.29 10.44 -5.25
C GLY A 97 -6.57 8.98 -4.95
N TRP A 98 -5.98 8.06 -5.70
CA TRP A 98 -6.02 6.61 -5.42
C TRP A 98 -4.64 6.14 -4.96
N SER A 99 -4.57 5.44 -3.83
CA SER A 99 -3.34 4.84 -3.28
C SER A 99 -3.49 3.34 -3.13
N GLY A 100 -2.45 2.58 -3.46
CA GLY A 100 -2.41 1.12 -3.25
C GLY A 100 -1.79 0.76 -1.91
N GLY A 101 -2.49 1.00 -0.79
CA GLY A 101 -2.00 0.74 0.56
C GLY A 101 -1.24 1.90 1.20
N ALA A 102 -0.55 1.59 2.31
CA ALA A 102 0.12 2.56 3.16
C ALA A 102 1.25 3.30 2.43
N GLN A 103 1.10 4.61 2.29
CA GLN A 103 2.12 5.49 1.70
C GLN A 103 2.21 6.78 2.54
N LYS A 104 3.39 7.09 3.09
CA LYS A 104 3.60 8.28 3.93
C LYS A 104 3.12 9.58 3.26
N GLY A 105 3.35 9.72 1.95
CA GLY A 105 2.89 10.88 1.18
C GLY A 105 1.36 10.98 1.11
N ALA A 106 0.68 9.85 0.93
CA ALA A 106 -0.78 9.77 0.92
C ALA A 106 -1.36 10.14 2.29
N ASP A 107 -0.79 9.63 3.38
CA ASP A 107 -1.22 9.94 4.75
C ASP A 107 -1.12 11.44 5.02
N LYS A 108 0.01 12.05 4.64
CA LYS A 108 0.23 13.49 4.82
C LYS A 108 -0.69 14.36 3.96
N LEU A 109 -1.05 13.90 2.76
CA LEU A 109 -2.07 14.58 1.96
C LEU A 109 -3.44 14.54 2.65
N VAL A 110 -3.84 13.38 3.20
CA VAL A 110 -5.09 13.27 3.96
C VAL A 110 -5.08 14.16 5.21
N GLU A 111 -3.98 14.21 5.96
CA GLU A 111 -3.82 15.14 7.10
C GLU A 111 -3.97 16.61 6.69
N ARG A 112 -3.69 16.96 5.42
CA ARG A 112 -3.87 18.30 4.85
C ARG A 112 -5.26 18.54 4.25
N GLY A 113 -6.17 17.58 4.36
CA GLY A 113 -7.56 17.68 3.89
C GLY A 113 -7.79 17.23 2.45
N TYR A 114 -6.81 16.58 1.82
CA TYR A 114 -7.02 15.92 0.53
C TYR A 114 -7.80 14.61 0.73
N VAL A 115 -8.62 14.25 -0.26
CA VAL A 115 -9.26 12.93 -0.31
C VAL A 115 -8.34 11.97 -1.07
N VAL A 116 -7.65 11.09 -0.35
CA VAL A 116 -6.83 10.02 -0.92
C VAL A 116 -7.38 8.68 -0.45
N LEU A 117 -7.92 7.91 -1.38
CA LEU A 117 -8.63 6.65 -1.17
C LEU A 117 -7.68 5.46 -1.28
N ASP A 118 -7.75 4.55 -0.31
CA ASP A 118 -6.89 3.38 -0.22
C ASP A 118 -7.53 2.17 -0.92
N THR A 119 -7.01 1.80 -2.09
CA THR A 119 -7.52 0.68 -2.88
C THR A 119 -6.99 -0.67 -2.42
N SER A 120 -6.20 -0.74 -1.35
CA SER A 120 -5.93 -2.01 -0.67
C SER A 120 -7.15 -2.50 0.15
N ASP A 121 -8.05 -1.58 0.51
CA ASP A 121 -9.37 -1.91 1.04
C ASP A 121 -10.31 -2.33 -0.09
N SER A 122 -10.95 -3.49 0.07
CA SER A 122 -11.70 -4.13 -0.99
C SER A 122 -12.99 -3.38 -1.38
N ALA A 123 -13.64 -2.73 -0.42
CA ALA A 123 -14.78 -1.85 -0.69
C ALA A 123 -14.37 -0.60 -1.48
N THR A 124 -13.22 -0.01 -1.16
CA THR A 124 -12.69 1.15 -1.87
C THR A 124 -12.19 0.78 -3.26
N GLN A 125 -11.61 -0.41 -3.43
CA GLN A 125 -11.30 -0.97 -4.76
C GLN A 125 -12.59 -1.17 -5.57
N ARG A 126 -13.67 -1.68 -4.97
CA ARG A 126 -14.95 -1.88 -5.65
C ARG A 126 -15.53 -0.57 -6.17
N LEU A 127 -15.44 0.52 -5.39
CA LEU A 127 -15.83 1.86 -5.84
C LEU A 127 -15.04 2.27 -7.09
N ARG A 128 -13.72 2.09 -7.07
CA ARG A 128 -12.85 2.43 -8.20
C ARG A 128 -13.25 1.66 -9.46
N ASP A 129 -13.51 0.36 -9.33
CA ASP A 129 -13.91 -0.49 -10.45
C ASP A 129 -15.22 0.00 -11.07
N LEU A 130 -16.23 0.28 -10.23
CA LEU A 130 -17.53 0.80 -10.69
C LEU A 130 -17.39 2.19 -11.32
N ALA A 131 -16.63 3.10 -10.71
CA ALA A 131 -16.41 4.44 -11.26
C ALA A 131 -15.69 4.44 -12.64
N THR A 132 -15.02 3.35 -12.99
CA THR A 132 -14.42 3.15 -14.32
C THR A 132 -15.30 2.38 -15.31
N ASP A 133 -16.39 1.79 -14.83
CA ASP A 133 -17.33 1.03 -15.64
C ASP A 133 -18.41 1.97 -16.23
N GLU A 134 -18.45 2.06 -17.56
CA GLU A 134 -19.39 2.93 -18.30
C GLU A 134 -20.86 2.51 -18.12
N ASP A 135 -21.12 1.29 -17.65
CA ASP A 135 -22.46 0.77 -17.43
C ASP A 135 -23.04 1.11 -16.03
N THR A 136 -22.31 1.86 -15.19
CA THR A 136 -22.75 2.21 -13.82
C THR A 136 -23.02 3.71 -13.62
N SER A 137 -23.88 4.06 -12.66
CA SER A 137 -24.27 5.45 -12.35
C SER A 137 -23.29 6.20 -11.45
N ILE A 138 -22.32 5.51 -10.83
CA ILE A 138 -21.46 6.12 -9.82
C ILE A 138 -20.41 7.02 -10.47
N THR A 139 -20.53 8.32 -10.24
CA THR A 139 -19.52 9.31 -10.67
C THR A 139 -18.60 9.69 -9.52
N VAL A 140 -17.31 9.86 -9.82
CA VAL A 140 -16.29 10.39 -8.91
C VAL A 140 -15.63 11.64 -9.51
N PRO A 141 -15.05 12.55 -8.70
CA PRO A 141 -14.35 13.73 -9.20
C PRO A 141 -13.11 13.38 -10.04
N GLU A 142 -12.53 14.39 -10.66
CA GLU A 142 -11.23 14.26 -11.35
C GLU A 142 -10.17 13.68 -10.41
N THR A 143 -9.31 12.83 -10.97
CA THR A 143 -8.25 12.17 -10.21
C THR A 143 -6.93 12.92 -10.31
N PHE A 144 -6.09 12.82 -9.29
CA PHE A 144 -4.71 13.32 -9.31
C PHE A 144 -3.71 12.20 -8.99
N ASP A 145 -2.48 12.36 -9.49
CA ASP A 145 -1.36 11.51 -9.08
C ASP A 145 -0.93 11.88 -7.65
N VAL A 146 -1.03 10.91 -6.74
CA VAL A 146 -0.76 11.10 -5.32
C VAL A 146 0.69 11.52 -5.07
N GLY A 147 1.64 11.01 -5.87
CA GLY A 147 3.06 11.34 -5.75
C GLY A 147 3.34 12.76 -6.19
N GLU A 148 2.90 13.14 -7.39
CA GLU A 148 3.05 14.51 -7.91
C GLU A 148 2.36 15.53 -6.99
N GLN A 149 1.17 15.20 -6.48
CA GLN A 149 0.44 16.09 -5.58
C GLN A 149 1.17 16.24 -4.25
N ALA A 150 1.64 15.13 -3.67
CA ALA A 150 2.42 15.16 -2.44
C ALA A 150 3.70 15.99 -2.62
N GLU A 151 4.34 15.94 -3.79
CA GLU A 151 5.56 16.69 -4.09
C GLU A 151 5.26 18.18 -4.18
N SER A 152 4.19 18.55 -4.89
CA SER A 152 3.75 19.95 -5.01
C SER A 152 3.42 20.58 -3.65
N GLU A 153 2.93 19.77 -2.72
CA GLU A 153 2.59 20.14 -1.35
C GLU A 153 3.82 20.11 -0.41
N GLY A 154 4.96 19.59 -0.87
CA GLY A 154 6.14 19.40 -0.02
C GLY A 154 5.91 18.42 1.12
N VAL A 155 5.01 17.45 0.95
CA VAL A 155 4.80 16.31 1.86
C VAL A 155 5.32 14.99 1.33
N TRP A 156 5.66 14.96 0.04
CA TRP A 156 6.34 13.83 -0.56
C TRP A 156 7.75 13.74 0.00
N THR A 157 8.03 12.64 0.69
CA THR A 157 9.40 12.30 1.10
C THR A 157 10.26 11.83 -0.08
N GLY A 158 9.66 11.62 -1.27
CA GLY A 158 10.36 11.36 -2.53
C GLY A 158 11.49 10.35 -2.46
N TYR A 159 12.50 10.56 -3.28
CA TYR A 159 13.79 9.86 -3.21
C TYR A 159 14.84 10.90 -2.83
N HIS A 160 14.75 11.39 -1.58
CA HIS A 160 15.62 12.45 -1.09
C HIS A 160 16.82 11.86 -0.36
N ARG A 161 18.02 12.27 -0.77
CA ARG A 161 19.24 11.96 -0.03
C ARG A 161 19.46 13.04 1.02
N ILE A 162 19.69 12.64 2.27
CA ILE A 162 20.10 13.57 3.32
C ILE A 162 21.59 13.90 3.10
N GLU A 163 21.86 15.14 2.65
CA GLU A 163 23.21 15.61 2.33
C GLU A 163 24.07 15.87 3.58
N ASP A 164 23.43 16.31 4.66
CA ASP A 164 24.08 16.65 5.92
C ASP A 164 23.79 15.56 6.97
N GLU A 165 24.74 14.64 7.14
CA GLU A 165 24.63 13.53 8.09
C GLU A 165 24.49 13.97 9.55
N SER A 166 24.82 15.23 9.88
CA SER A 166 24.60 15.77 11.23
C SER A 166 23.12 15.89 11.60
N GLN A 167 22.23 15.84 10.61
CA GLN A 167 20.77 15.83 10.79
C GLN A 167 20.24 14.45 11.18
N LEU A 168 21.04 13.39 11.00
CA LEU A 168 20.63 12.03 11.33
C LEU A 168 20.59 11.82 12.85
N ASN A 169 19.56 11.13 13.32
CA ASN A 169 19.49 10.71 14.71
C ASN A 169 20.46 9.54 14.99
N ALA A 170 20.65 9.20 16.27
CA ALA A 170 21.63 8.20 16.69
C ALA A 170 21.39 6.80 16.09
N ASP A 171 20.13 6.39 15.87
CA ASP A 171 19.83 5.09 15.28
C ASP A 171 20.06 5.13 13.76
N GLN A 172 19.67 6.20 13.07
CA GLN A 172 19.96 6.41 11.64
C GLN A 172 21.47 6.41 11.36
N GLN A 173 22.25 7.10 12.20
CA GLN A 173 23.71 7.08 12.12
C GLN A 173 24.25 5.66 12.32
N ARG A 174 23.70 4.90 13.29
CA ARG A 174 24.11 3.51 13.51
C ARG A 174 23.82 2.63 12.29
N TYR A 175 22.63 2.75 11.70
CA TYR A 175 22.24 1.99 10.51
C TYR A 175 23.10 2.35 9.31
N LEU A 176 23.34 3.64 9.07
CA LEU A 176 24.20 4.11 7.98
C LEU A 176 25.62 3.56 8.10
N ARG A 177 26.21 3.60 9.31
CA ARG A 177 27.56 3.07 9.54
C ARG A 177 27.62 1.57 9.33
N PHE A 178 26.64 0.83 9.84
CA PHE A 178 26.57 -0.60 9.60
C PHE A 178 26.47 -0.92 8.10
N ALA A 179 25.58 -0.24 7.38
CA ALA A 179 25.40 -0.44 5.94
C ALA A 179 26.67 -0.13 5.14
N ARG A 180 27.46 0.86 5.55
CA ARG A 180 28.77 1.19 4.94
C ARG A 180 29.82 0.11 5.16
N VAL A 181 29.92 -0.42 6.38
CA VAL A 181 30.83 -1.53 6.68
C VAL A 181 30.39 -2.78 5.93
N LEU A 182 29.10 -3.08 5.97
CA LEU A 182 28.51 -4.19 5.24
C LEU A 182 28.75 -4.09 3.73
N ALA A 183 28.60 -2.91 3.13
CA ALA A 183 28.90 -2.71 1.70
C ALA A 183 30.34 -3.10 1.35
N ARG A 184 31.30 -2.74 2.21
CA ARG A 184 32.71 -3.12 2.03
C ARG A 184 32.92 -4.62 2.15
N GLU A 185 32.33 -5.25 3.16
CA GLU A 185 32.42 -6.70 3.39
C GLU A 185 31.77 -7.54 2.28
N LEU A 186 30.75 -7.00 1.63
CA LEU A 186 30.07 -7.61 0.48
C LEU A 186 30.73 -7.26 -0.87
N GLY A 187 31.77 -6.42 -0.88
CA GLY A 187 32.41 -5.95 -2.12
C GLY A 187 31.51 -5.09 -3.00
N ILE A 188 30.53 -4.40 -2.41
CA ILE A 188 29.64 -3.47 -3.12
C ILE A 188 30.39 -2.16 -3.37
N GLU A 189 30.80 -1.92 -4.62
CA GLU A 189 31.51 -0.72 -5.06
C GLU A 189 30.57 0.49 -5.27
N ARG A 190 29.75 0.82 -4.28
CA ARG A 190 28.83 1.98 -4.30
C ARG A 190 28.89 2.73 -2.98
N ASP A 191 28.78 4.05 -3.04
CA ASP A 191 28.63 4.87 -1.85
C ASP A 191 27.28 4.60 -1.17
N VAL A 192 27.26 4.59 0.16
CA VAL A 192 26.02 4.39 0.93
C VAL A 192 25.66 5.66 1.68
N TYR A 193 24.43 6.13 1.47
CA TYR A 193 23.84 7.31 2.10
C TYR A 193 22.56 6.97 2.85
N TYR A 194 22.11 7.89 3.69
CA TYR A 194 20.80 7.85 4.31
C TYR A 194 19.86 8.81 3.60
N GLY A 195 18.57 8.48 3.55
CA GLY A 195 17.60 9.31 2.88
C GLY A 195 16.17 9.00 3.26
N GLU A 196 15.27 9.67 2.58
CA GLU A 196 13.83 9.55 2.75
C GLU A 196 13.24 8.97 1.48
N ALA A 197 12.41 7.93 1.65
CA ALA A 197 11.52 7.40 0.63
C ALA A 197 10.42 6.54 1.29
N SER A 198 9.40 6.20 0.49
CA SER A 198 8.45 5.13 0.86
C SER A 198 9.09 3.75 0.79
N ALA A 199 10.01 3.54 -0.16
CA ALA A 199 10.79 2.31 -0.30
C ALA A 199 11.83 2.13 0.82
N ASP A 200 12.19 0.88 1.09
CA ASP A 200 13.24 0.50 2.06
C ASP A 200 14.58 1.15 1.73
N ALA A 201 14.93 1.15 0.46
CA ALA A 201 16.11 1.83 -0.08
C ALA A 201 15.91 2.14 -1.56
N TRP A 202 16.88 2.83 -2.14
CA TRP A 202 16.93 3.13 -3.55
C TRP A 202 18.35 3.39 -4.04
N THR A 203 18.58 3.30 -5.34
CA THR A 203 19.89 3.47 -5.97
C THR A 203 19.77 4.26 -7.28
N ASP A 204 20.88 4.84 -7.72
CA ASP A 204 21.04 5.29 -9.12
C ASP A 204 21.43 4.13 -10.06
N GLY A 205 21.64 2.93 -9.51
CA GLY A 205 22.05 1.72 -10.22
C GLY A 205 23.54 1.68 -10.56
N ARG A 206 24.33 2.67 -10.13
CA ARG A 206 25.73 2.80 -10.57
C ARG A 206 26.68 3.23 -9.46
N THR A 207 26.43 4.35 -8.81
CA THR A 207 27.41 5.01 -7.94
C THR A 207 27.02 4.99 -6.48
N TYR A 208 25.74 4.91 -6.15
CA TYR A 208 25.31 4.96 -4.76
C TYR A 208 24.04 4.18 -4.45
N ILE A 209 23.88 3.84 -3.17
CA ILE A 209 22.69 3.27 -2.55
C ILE A 209 22.27 4.22 -1.41
N VAL A 210 20.97 4.44 -1.26
CA VAL A 210 20.39 5.24 -0.18
C VAL A 210 19.42 4.38 0.60
N ILE A 211 19.72 4.16 1.89
CA ILE A 211 18.82 3.44 2.80
C ILE A 211 17.87 4.42 3.50
N THR A 212 16.68 3.96 3.86
CA THR A 212 15.67 4.77 4.56
C THR A 212 15.28 4.15 5.90
N ASP A 213 14.44 4.84 6.67
CA ASP A 213 13.88 4.27 7.91
C ASP A 213 13.05 3.00 7.66
N SER A 214 12.48 2.83 6.46
CA SER A 214 11.67 1.66 6.11
C SER A 214 12.49 0.38 5.96
N ALA A 215 13.81 0.50 5.70
CA ALA A 215 14.72 -0.66 5.64
C ALA A 215 14.86 -1.43 6.95
N VAL A 216 14.35 -0.90 8.07
CA VAL A 216 14.46 -1.52 9.39
C VAL A 216 13.07 -1.82 9.94
N THR A 217 12.70 -3.10 9.95
CA THR A 217 11.37 -3.54 10.39
C THR A 217 11.25 -3.70 11.91
N SER A 218 12.37 -3.78 12.62
CA SER A 218 12.43 -4.04 14.06
C SER A 218 13.65 -3.41 14.72
N ARG A 219 13.49 -2.97 15.98
CA ARG A 219 14.63 -2.52 16.80
C ARG A 219 15.52 -3.66 17.30
N GLN A 220 15.09 -4.92 17.14
CA GLN A 220 15.89 -6.05 17.56
C GLN A 220 17.15 -6.16 16.69
N ARG A 221 18.31 -6.16 17.34
CA ARG A 221 19.62 -6.06 16.67
C ARG A 221 19.83 -7.06 15.54
N ALA A 222 19.57 -8.33 15.80
CA ALA A 222 19.72 -9.39 14.80
C ALA A 222 18.80 -9.22 13.59
N VAL A 223 17.61 -8.63 13.80
CA VAL A 223 16.62 -8.44 12.74
C VAL A 223 17.05 -7.30 11.83
N TRP A 224 17.31 -6.10 12.36
CA TRP A 224 17.66 -4.98 11.49
C TRP A 224 19.00 -5.14 10.77
N MET A 225 19.99 -5.84 11.37
CA MET A 225 21.24 -6.14 10.68
C MET A 225 20.98 -7.06 9.46
N HIS A 226 20.07 -8.01 9.60
CA HIS A 226 19.65 -8.88 8.50
C HIS A 226 18.78 -8.15 7.47
N ASP A 227 17.90 -7.25 7.90
CA ASP A 227 17.11 -6.41 6.98
C ASP A 227 18.05 -5.58 6.10
N LEU A 228 19.04 -4.90 6.70
CA LEU A 228 20.04 -4.15 5.94
C LEU A 228 20.89 -5.05 5.02
N TYR A 229 21.19 -6.28 5.42
CA TYR A 229 21.85 -7.26 4.54
C TYR A 229 21.05 -7.52 3.27
N LEU A 230 19.75 -7.83 3.41
CA LEU A 230 18.90 -8.08 2.24
C LEU A 230 18.70 -6.83 1.39
N VAL A 231 18.53 -5.67 2.02
CA VAL A 231 18.36 -4.38 1.32
C VAL A 231 19.60 -4.03 0.50
N MET A 232 20.80 -4.20 1.05
CA MET A 232 22.06 -3.93 0.33
C MET A 232 22.24 -4.88 -0.88
N LEU A 233 21.88 -6.16 -0.74
CA LEU A 233 21.89 -7.10 -1.87
C LEU A 233 20.80 -6.80 -2.91
N HIS A 234 19.63 -6.34 -2.47
CA HIS A 234 18.54 -5.93 -3.37
C HIS A 234 18.98 -4.74 -4.23
N GLU A 235 19.46 -3.67 -3.60
CA GLU A 235 19.83 -2.46 -4.33
C GLU A 235 21.08 -2.65 -5.19
N SER A 236 22.02 -3.53 -4.80
CA SER A 236 23.16 -3.88 -5.64
C SER A 236 22.80 -4.70 -6.88
N ALA A 237 21.66 -5.41 -6.87
CA ALA A 237 21.14 -6.12 -8.04
C ALA A 237 20.55 -5.18 -9.13
N HIS A 238 20.23 -3.93 -8.77
CA HIS A 238 19.80 -2.93 -9.75
C HIS A 238 20.99 -2.38 -10.54
N GLU A 239 20.87 -2.36 -11.88
CA GLU A 239 21.82 -1.75 -12.82
C GLU A 239 21.37 -0.37 -13.33
N THR A 240 20.14 0.02 -12.99
CA THR A 240 19.54 1.31 -13.32
C THR A 240 18.95 1.94 -12.07
N SER A 241 18.56 3.22 -12.16
CA SER A 241 17.92 3.87 -11.03
C SER A 241 16.61 3.18 -10.64
N SER A 242 16.38 3.06 -9.33
CA SER A 242 15.15 2.50 -8.75
C SER A 242 14.13 3.56 -8.32
N ARG A 243 14.30 4.83 -8.73
CA ARG A 243 13.44 5.95 -8.34
C ARG A 243 12.10 6.04 -9.06
N GLU A 244 11.94 5.42 -10.23
CA GLU A 244 10.77 5.63 -11.09
C GLU A 244 10.15 4.29 -11.51
N GLY A 245 9.78 3.45 -10.54
CA GLY A 245 9.23 2.12 -10.84
C GLY A 245 10.33 1.18 -11.33
N PRO A 246 11.18 0.65 -10.43
CA PRO A 246 12.24 -0.27 -10.81
C PRO A 246 11.70 -1.48 -11.58
N SER A 247 12.39 -1.87 -12.65
CA SER A 247 12.02 -3.04 -13.45
C SER A 247 12.54 -4.32 -12.77
N HIS A 248 11.71 -4.95 -11.95
CA HIS A 248 11.96 -6.29 -11.36
C HIS A 248 11.73 -7.45 -12.35
N GLY A 249 12.32 -7.37 -13.55
CA GLY A 249 12.26 -8.44 -14.53
C GLY A 249 13.14 -9.64 -14.18
N HIS A 250 13.07 -10.72 -14.96
CA HIS A 250 13.84 -11.96 -14.72
C HIS A 250 15.35 -11.76 -14.52
N HIS A 251 15.95 -10.76 -15.16
CA HIS A 251 17.36 -10.43 -14.95
C HIS A 251 17.64 -9.97 -13.52
N PHE A 252 16.82 -9.04 -13.01
CA PHE A 252 16.90 -8.58 -11.62
C PHE A 252 16.70 -9.74 -10.64
N GLU A 253 15.64 -10.54 -10.84
CA GLU A 253 15.36 -11.69 -9.97
C GLU A 253 16.53 -12.68 -9.91
N SER A 254 17.14 -12.98 -11.07
CA SER A 254 18.30 -13.87 -11.14
C SER A 254 19.53 -13.26 -10.48
N ALA A 255 19.81 -11.97 -10.70
CA ALA A 255 20.93 -11.26 -10.09
C ALA A 255 20.79 -11.22 -8.56
N PHE A 256 19.64 -10.78 -8.05
CA PHE A 256 19.35 -10.73 -6.62
C PHE A 256 19.45 -12.11 -5.97
N ARG A 257 18.84 -13.13 -6.58
CA ARG A 257 18.95 -14.51 -6.08
C ARG A 257 20.39 -14.99 -6.05
N SER A 258 21.19 -14.66 -7.06
CA SER A 258 22.60 -15.06 -7.12
C SER A 258 23.41 -14.43 -5.99
N LEU A 259 23.16 -13.15 -5.68
CA LEU A 259 23.78 -12.44 -4.56
C LEU A 259 23.39 -13.04 -3.20
N VAL A 260 22.10 -13.36 -3.00
CA VAL A 260 21.59 -13.93 -1.75
C VAL A 260 22.05 -15.39 -1.55
N GLU A 261 22.19 -16.14 -2.63
CA GLU A 261 22.65 -17.53 -2.61
C GLU A 261 24.17 -17.69 -2.55
N ASP A 262 24.94 -16.62 -2.79
CA ASP A 262 26.40 -16.64 -2.71
C ASP A 262 26.88 -16.97 -1.28
N PRO A 263 27.60 -18.10 -1.08
CA PRO A 263 28.17 -18.46 0.22
C PRO A 263 29.17 -17.43 0.77
N GLY A 264 29.84 -16.67 -0.11
CA GLY A 264 30.74 -15.59 0.26
C GLY A 264 30.00 -14.47 0.99
N ASN A 265 28.93 -13.94 0.38
CA ASN A 265 28.11 -12.89 0.98
C ASN A 265 27.51 -13.31 2.34
N ARG A 266 27.06 -14.56 2.44
CA ARG A 266 26.54 -15.12 3.70
C ARG A 266 27.62 -15.22 4.78
N SER A 267 28.81 -15.67 4.42
CA SER A 267 29.94 -15.78 5.35
C SER A 267 30.39 -14.40 5.82
N SER A 268 30.60 -13.44 4.90
CA SER A 268 30.97 -12.05 5.23
C SER A 268 29.96 -11.40 6.17
N PHE A 269 28.65 -11.56 5.90
CA PHE A 269 27.61 -11.04 6.79
C PHE A 269 27.65 -11.68 8.18
N ALA A 270 27.79 -13.01 8.25
CA ALA A 270 27.84 -13.73 9.52
C ALA A 270 29.07 -13.33 10.35
N GLU A 271 30.24 -13.19 9.71
CA GLU A 271 31.48 -12.75 10.34
C GLU A 271 31.35 -11.32 10.89
N LEU A 272 30.82 -10.39 10.09
CA LEU A 272 30.57 -9.02 10.54
C LEU A 272 29.59 -8.97 11.72
N VAL A 273 28.48 -9.72 11.65
CA VAL A 273 27.52 -9.79 12.76
C VAL A 273 28.19 -10.32 14.02
N GLN A 274 29.01 -11.36 13.90
CA GLN A 274 29.74 -11.95 15.02
C GLN A 274 30.74 -10.96 15.64
N GLN A 275 31.52 -10.26 14.83
CA GLN A 275 32.43 -9.20 15.29
C GLN A 275 31.68 -8.13 16.08
N VAL A 276 30.55 -7.63 15.56
CA VAL A 276 29.73 -6.64 16.29
C VAL A 276 29.14 -7.24 17.57
N VAL A 277 28.87 -8.55 17.63
CA VAL A 277 28.37 -9.22 18.85
C VAL A 277 29.45 -9.26 19.90
N ASP A 278 30.67 -9.62 19.51
CA ASP A 278 31.79 -9.84 20.42
C ASP A 278 32.45 -8.53 20.89
N GLU A 279 32.58 -7.55 19.99
CA GLU A 279 33.37 -6.33 20.22
C GLU A 279 32.52 -5.06 20.36
N GLY A 280 31.26 -5.11 19.90
CA GLY A 280 30.36 -3.96 19.88
C GLY A 280 30.55 -3.04 18.68
N PHE A 281 29.54 -2.20 18.42
CA PHE A 281 29.48 -1.37 17.21
C PHE A 281 30.60 -0.33 17.10
N GLU A 282 30.93 0.34 18.20
CA GLU A 282 31.92 1.43 18.19
C GLU A 282 33.31 0.91 17.81
N SER A 283 33.75 -0.19 18.43
CA SER A 283 35.04 -0.84 18.15
C SER A 283 35.15 -1.26 16.68
N VAL A 284 34.13 -1.97 16.18
CA VAL A 284 34.10 -2.43 14.78
C VAL A 284 34.10 -1.24 13.83
N PHE A 285 33.32 -0.18 14.07
CA PHE A 285 33.26 0.95 13.15
C PHE A 285 34.54 1.80 13.13
N GLU A 286 35.24 1.90 14.26
CA GLU A 286 36.56 2.54 14.35
C GLU A 286 37.61 1.82 13.49
N GLU A 287 37.63 0.48 13.49
CA GLU A 287 38.56 -0.31 12.67
C GLU A 287 38.39 -0.03 11.17
N TYR A 288 37.15 0.20 10.73
CA TYR A 288 36.84 0.51 9.34
C TYR A 288 36.99 2.01 9.03
N GLY A 289 37.40 2.85 9.98
CA GLY A 289 37.53 4.29 9.78
C GLY A 289 36.22 4.98 9.43
N VAL A 290 35.08 4.38 9.79
CA VAL A 290 33.75 4.99 9.66
C VAL A 290 33.50 5.77 10.96
N GLY A 291 34.07 6.99 11.02
CA GLY A 291 34.17 7.80 12.23
C GLY A 291 32.85 8.28 12.83
N LEU A 292 32.96 8.80 14.07
CA LEU A 292 31.90 9.48 14.83
C LEU A 292 31.40 10.76 14.17
#